data_AF-A0A258KJ90-F1
#
_entry.id   AF-A0A258KJ90-F1
#
_cell.length_a   1.000
_cell.length_b   1.000
_cell.length_c   1.000
_cell.angle_alpha   90.00
_cell.angle_beta   90.00
_cell.angle_gamma   90.00
#
_symmetry.space_group_name_H-M   'P 1'
#
loop_
_entity.id
_entity.type
_entity.pdbx_description
1 polymer ?
#
loop_
_entity_poly.entity_id
_entity_poly.type
_entity_poly.pdbx_seq_one_letter_code
_entity_poly.pdbx_strand_id
1 'polypeptide(L)' 'MFLEKLKHIKAFILDVDGVMTNGMLLVTESGEFLRQFNIKDGYALQLAVKRGFKIAVVS' A
#
# COMPACT_ATOMS: atom_id res chain seq x y z
N MET A 1 -13.17 6.50 21.41
CA MET A 1 -11.99 7.19 20.85
C MET A 1 -11.51 6.43 19.62
N PHE A 2 -11.06 7.10 18.55
CA PHE A 2 -10.65 6.44 17.29
C PHE A 2 -9.52 5.41 17.48
N LEU A 3 -8.50 5.74 18.28
CA LEU A 3 -7.32 4.88 18.51
C LEU A 3 -7.67 3.52 19.13
N GLU A 4 -8.68 3.47 20.01
CA GLU A 4 -9.13 2.20 20.60
C GLU A 4 -9.70 1.25 19.54
N LYS A 5 -10.33 1.78 18.49
CA LYS A 5 -10.87 0.95 17.40
C LYS A 5 -9.76 0.27 16.58
N LEU A 6 -8.58 0.89 16.47
CA LEU A 6 -7.46 0.36 15.68
C LEU A 6 -6.89 -0.93 16.26
N LYS A 7 -6.99 -1.15 17.58
CA LYS A 7 -6.49 -2.35 18.27
C LYS A 7 -7.16 -3.64 17.79
N HIS A 8 -8.33 -3.54 17.15
CA HIS A 8 -9.10 -4.69 16.67
C HIS A 8 -8.88 -4.99 15.18
N ILE A 9 -8.06 -4.19 14.47
CA ILE A 9 -7.75 -4.42 13.07
C ILE A 9 -6.95 -5.72 12.93
N LYS A 10 -7.31 -6.52 11.93
CA LYS A 10 -6.65 -7.79 11.59
C LYS A 10 -6.17 -7.84 10.14
N ALA A 11 -6.56 -6.85 9.34
CA ALA A 11 -6.28 -6.81 7.91
C ALA A 11 -6.17 -5.37 7.40
N PHE A 12 -5.36 -5.18 6.36
CA PHE A 12 -5.26 -3.95 5.59
C PHE A 12 -5.65 -4.25 4.14
N ILE A 13 -6.56 -3.46 3.57
CA ILE A 13 -6.91 -3.50 2.16
C ILE A 13 -6.53 -2.13 1.60
N LEU A 14 -5.64 -2.11 0.63
CA LEU A 14 -5.05 -0.89 0.09
C LEU A 14 -5.38 -0.76 -1.39
N ASP A 15 -5.73 0.46 -1.79
CA ASP A 15 -5.71 0.86 -3.19
C ASP A 15 -4.27 1.08 -3.65
N VAL A 16 -4.04 1.10 -4.96
CA VAL A 16 -2.73 1.38 -5.54
C VAL A 16 -2.58 2.88 -5.77
N ASP A 17 -3.48 3.47 -6.54
CA ASP A 17 -3.27 4.83 -7.06
C ASP A 17 -3.73 5.92 -6.10
N GLY A 18 -2.78 6.76 -5.69
CA GLY A 18 -3.02 7.78 -4.67
C GLY A 18 -3.01 7.25 -3.24
N VAL A 19 -2.81 5.94 -3.04
CA VAL A 19 -2.61 5.30 -1.73
C VAL A 19 -1.20 4.74 -1.61
N MET A 20 -0.85 3.75 -2.43
CA MET A 20 0.51 3.19 -2.45
C MET A 20 1.45 3.96 -3.38
N THR A 21 0.89 4.75 -4.29
CA THR A 21 1.59 5.70 -5.17
C THR A 21 1.12 7.13 -4.90
N ASN A 22 1.80 8.11 -5.49
CA ASN A 22 1.34 9.50 -5.47
C ASN A 22 0.24 9.81 -6.52
N GLY A 23 -0.35 8.78 -7.14
CA GLY A 23 -1.40 8.93 -8.16
C GLY A 23 -0.89 9.34 -9.55
N MET A 24 0.42 9.47 -9.73
CA MET A 24 1.03 9.77 -11.03
C MET A 24 1.42 8.51 -11.78
N LEU A 25 1.19 8.49 -13.09
CA LEU A 25 1.69 7.49 -14.02
C LEU A 25 2.81 8.10 -14.87
N LEU A 26 3.96 7.42 -14.90
CA LEU A 26 5.03 7.74 -15.84
C LEU A 26 4.84 6.90 -17.09
N VAL A 27 4.75 7.55 -18.26
CA VAL A 27 4.64 6.87 -19.55
C VAL A 27 5.99 6.91 -20.24
N THR A 28 6.52 5.75 -20.63
CA THR A 28 7.80 5.67 -21.36
C THR A 28 7.60 5.92 -22.86
N GLU A 29 8.70 6.15 -23.59
CA GLU A 29 8.66 6.31 -25.06
C GLU A 29 8.17 5.03 -25.77
N SER A 30 8.34 3.86 -25.14
CA SER A 30 7.80 2.58 -25.63
C SER A 30 6.32 2.37 -25.28
N GLY A 31 5.69 3.30 -24.57
CA GLY A 31 4.28 3.23 -24.16
C GLY A 31 4.03 2.40 -22.89
N GLU A 32 5.07 2.07 -22.13
CA GLU A 32 4.92 1.37 -20.85
C GLU A 32 4.48 2.34 -19.75
N PHE A 33 3.64 1.84 -18.83
CA PHE A 33 3.19 2.58 -17.66
C PHE A 33 4.00 2.17 -16.42
N LEU A 34 4.73 3.12 -15.85
CA LEU A 34 5.51 2.93 -14.63
C LEU A 34 4.83 3.64 -13.45
N ARG A 35 4.77 2.94 -12.32
CA ARG A 35 4.28 3.47 -11.04
C ARG A 35 5.43 3.60 -10.05
N GLN A 36 5.44 4.70 -9.30
CA GLN A 36 6.43 4.92 -8.24
C GLN A 36 5.82 4.57 -6.87
N PHE A 37 6.51 3.69 -6.13
CA PHE A 37 6.16 3.28 -4.78
C PHE A 37 7.20 3.78 -3.76
N ASN A 38 6.80 3.90 -2.49
CA ASN A 38 7.69 4.28 -1.41
C ASN A 38 8.32 3.04 -0.74
N ILE A 39 9.64 3.03 -0.59
CA ILE A 39 10.35 1.92 0.03
C ILE A 39 10.03 1.73 1.52
N LYS A 40 9.69 2.81 2.23
CA LYS A 40 9.28 2.76 3.64
C LYS A 40 7.95 2.01 3.79
N ASP A 41 7.04 2.17 2.84
CA ASP A 41 5.76 1.46 2.83
C ASP A 41 5.99 -0.03 2.59
N GLY A 42 6.91 -0.39 1.68
CA GLY A 42 7.32 -1.78 1.48
C GLY A 42 7.83 -2.44 2.76
N TYR A 43 8.67 -1.74 3.55
CA TYR A 43 9.12 -2.23 4.85
C TYR A 43 7.96 -2.42 5.84
N ALA A 44 7.06 -1.43 5.93
CA ALA A 44 5.92 -1.48 6.84
C ALA A 44 4.96 -2.63 6.50
N LEU A 45 4.67 -2.86 5.22
CA LEU A 45 3.85 -3.98 4.75
C LEU A 45 4.51 -5.31 5.10
N GLN A 46 5.82 -5.45 4.88
CA GLN A 46 6.55 -6.65 5.26
C GLN A 46 6.48 -6.90 6.77
N LEU A 47 6.65 -5.87 7.59
CA LEU A 47 6.53 -5.97 9.04
C LEU A 47 5.11 -6.36 9.47
N ALA A 48 4.09 -5.79 8.84
CA ALA A 48 2.69 -6.10 9.12
C ALA A 48 2.37 -7.57 8.81
N VAL A 49 2.83 -8.11 7.69
CA VAL A 49 2.72 -9.55 7.37
C VAL A 49 3.42 -10.40 8.45
N LYS A 50 4.65 -10.04 8.84
CA LYS A 50 5.39 -10.73 9.91
C LYS A 50 4.67 -10.68 11.27
N ARG A 51 3.86 -9.66 11.52
CA ARG A 51 3.01 -9.54 12.72
C ARG A 51 1.64 -10.22 12.61
N GLY A 52 1.39 -10.94 11.51
CA GLY A 52 0.17 -11.73 11.32
C GLY A 52 -1.02 -10.95 10.76
N PHE A 53 -0.82 -9.72 10.28
CA PHE A 53 -1.88 -9.00 9.57
C PHE A 53 -2.08 -9.57 8.17
N LYS A 54 -3.34 -9.65 7.74
CA LYS A 54 -3.68 -9.96 6.35
C LYS A 54 -3.55 -8.69 5.52
N ILE A 55 -2.97 -8.79 4.34
CA ILE A 55 -2.84 -7.66 3.41
C ILE A 55 -3.46 -8.05 2.08
N ALA A 56 -4.28 -7.16 1.53
CA ALA A 56 -4.79 -7.25 0.17
C ALA A 56 -4.58 -5.91 -0.54
N VAL A 57 -4.34 -5.97 -1.84
CA VAL A 57 -4.26 -4.80 -2.72
C VAL A 57 -5.34 -4.95 -3.77
N VAL A 58 -6.13 -3.90 -3.99
CA VAL A 58 -7.22 -3.87 -4.98
C VAL A 58 -7.12 -2.55 -5.72
N SER A 59 -7.01 -2.58 -7.05
CA SER A 59 -6.92 -1.43 -7.95
C SER A 59 -7.89 -1.56 -9.11
#